data_AF-A0A8H4F570-F1
#
_entry.id   AF-A0A8H4F570-F1
#
_cell.length_a   1.000
_cell.length_b   1.000
_cell.length_c   1.000
_cell.angle_alpha   90.00
_cell.angle_beta   90.00
_cell.angle_gamma   90.00
#
_symmetry.space_group_name_H-M   'P 1'
#
loop_
_entity.id
_entity.type
_entity.pdbx_description
1 polymer ?
#
loop_
_entity_poly.entity_id
_entity_poly.type
_entity_poly.pdbx_seq_one_letter_code
_entity_poly.pdbx_strand_id
1 'polypeptide(L)'
;MNNSHHSNGQRYPNRQLVEQKKNSHEHVPLPLLFKAITEEAKYNKNFANAEWLYEEVMADYHSREHKERYFTDADDRLFAMIVGTMVRYASTPERAMHYATLFYKNFDERIRTPSRELVIFTNLIFAHTNQPTPDNMKIALEVYKIALQVGVYKHDPAIYMDSSVGHSFSNPIEVFTTVSKKVLLYYNLFLSPDKTELVPSSRTFSR
;
A
#
# COMPACT_ATOMS: atom_id res chain seq x y z
N MET A 1 44.23 20.36 6.42
CA MET A 1 43.02 20.43 7.27
C MET A 1 42.28 21.71 6.95
N ASN A 2 41.07 21.61 6.40
CA ASN A 2 40.00 22.59 6.60
C ASN A 2 38.69 21.97 6.11
N ASN A 3 37.90 21.47 7.05
CA ASN A 3 36.53 21.03 6.84
C ASN A 3 35.64 22.27 6.87
N SER A 4 35.02 22.58 5.74
CA SER A 4 33.97 23.58 5.64
C SER A 4 32.73 23.05 6.36
N HIS A 5 32.31 23.77 7.41
CA HIS A 5 31.05 23.55 8.10
C HIS A 5 29.87 23.60 7.13
N HIS A 6 29.21 22.46 6.95
CA HIS A 6 27.84 22.44 6.46
C HIS A 6 26.93 23.09 7.50
N SER A 7 26.24 24.13 7.06
CA SER A 7 25.14 24.74 7.80
C SER A 7 24.05 23.67 8.02
N ASN A 8 23.82 23.33 9.28
CA ASN A 8 22.61 22.63 9.71
C ASN A 8 21.42 23.58 9.52
N GLY A 9 20.81 23.56 8.34
CA GLY A 9 19.48 24.13 8.15
C GLY A 9 18.50 23.46 9.11
N GLN A 10 17.69 24.23 9.81
CA GLN A 10 16.62 23.73 10.67
C GLN A 10 15.78 22.71 9.89
N ARG A 11 15.87 21.44 10.30
CA ARG A 11 15.15 20.34 9.68
C ARG A 11 13.73 20.37 10.22
N TYR A 12 12.86 21.15 9.60
CA TYR A 12 11.44 21.12 9.94
C TYR A 12 10.88 19.71 9.67
N PRO A 13 10.08 19.13 10.59
CA PRO A 13 9.26 17.95 10.30
C PRO A 13 8.51 18.14 8.98
N ASN A 14 8.40 17.12 8.14
CA ASN A 14 7.89 17.30 6.77
C ASN A 14 6.46 17.86 6.78
N ARG A 15 5.63 17.48 7.76
CA ARG A 15 4.29 18.03 7.96
C ARG A 15 4.29 19.55 8.17
N GLN A 16 5.18 20.07 9.02
CA GLN A 16 5.26 21.51 9.28
C GLN A 16 5.66 22.28 8.02
N LEU A 17 6.54 21.70 7.20
CA LEU A 17 6.91 22.29 5.91
C LEU A 17 5.72 22.30 4.93
N VAL A 18 4.90 21.24 4.91
CA VAL A 18 3.65 21.21 4.12
C VAL A 18 2.71 22.33 4.58
N GLU A 19 2.45 22.43 5.89
CA GLU A 19 1.58 23.47 6.47
C GLU A 19 2.09 24.88 6.15
N GLN A 20 3.39 25.12 6.31
CA GLN A 20 4.00 26.41 5.98
C GLN A 20 3.80 26.77 4.50
N LYS A 21 4.08 25.82 3.59
CA LYS A 21 3.87 26.03 2.15
C LYS A 21 2.42 26.34 1.82
N LYS A 22 1.47 25.62 2.43
CA LYS A 22 0.04 25.88 2.26
C LYS A 22 -0.36 27.27 2.74
N ASN A 23 0.09 27.68 3.93
CA ASN A 23 -0.22 29.00 4.48
C ASN A 23 0.35 30.14 3.60
N SER A 24 1.49 29.89 2.96
CA SER A 24 2.11 30.81 1.99
C SER A 24 1.56 30.68 0.56
N HIS A 25 0.54 29.85 0.32
CA HIS A 25 -0.02 29.57 -1.01
C HIS A 25 1.01 29.04 -2.03
N GLU A 26 2.03 28.33 -1.55
CA GLU A 26 3.05 27.68 -2.37
C GLU A 26 2.60 26.27 -2.79
N HIS A 27 3.08 25.81 -3.95
CA HIS A 27 2.90 24.43 -4.37
C HIS A 27 3.59 23.46 -3.39
N VAL A 28 2.84 22.45 -2.95
CA VAL A 28 3.35 21.34 -2.15
C VAL A 28 3.63 20.15 -3.08
N PRO A 29 4.91 19.78 -3.28
CA PRO A 29 5.24 18.72 -4.22
C PRO A 29 4.86 17.34 -3.67
N LEU A 30 4.37 16.45 -4.55
CA LEU A 30 3.95 15.08 -4.20
C LEU A 30 5.01 14.26 -3.43
N PRO A 31 6.33 14.32 -3.76
CA PRO A 31 7.36 13.69 -2.94
C PRO A 31 7.43 14.17 -1.49
N LEU A 32 7.12 15.45 -1.22
CA LEU A 32 7.08 15.98 0.13
C LEU A 32 5.86 15.44 0.88
N LEU A 33 4.69 15.41 0.24
CA LEU A 33 3.48 14.79 0.79
C LEU A 33 3.72 13.33 1.14
N PHE A 34 4.34 12.55 0.25
CA PHE A 34 4.67 11.15 0.52
C PHE A 34 5.57 10.98 1.75
N LYS A 35 6.62 11.81 1.88
CA LYS A 35 7.51 11.79 3.06
C LYS A 35 6.75 12.14 4.33
N ALA A 36 5.92 13.17 4.31
CA ALA A 36 5.12 13.60 5.45
C ALA A 36 4.09 12.53 5.87
N ILE A 37 3.37 11.92 4.92
CA ILE A 37 2.43 10.84 5.19
C ILE A 37 3.14 9.63 5.80
N THR A 38 4.29 9.25 5.24
CA THR A 38 5.08 8.14 5.80
C THR A 38 5.55 8.46 7.21
N GLU A 39 6.02 9.67 7.46
CA GLU A 39 6.44 10.12 8.79
C GLU A 39 5.30 10.03 9.81
N GLU A 40 4.14 10.59 9.49
CA GLU A 40 2.98 10.60 10.38
C GLU A 40 2.39 9.19 10.59
N ALA A 41 2.15 8.44 9.52
CA ALA A 41 1.48 7.14 9.60
C ALA A 41 2.38 6.03 10.19
N LYS A 42 3.64 5.95 9.73
CA LYS A 42 4.55 4.85 10.11
C LYS A 42 5.34 5.15 11.38
N TYR A 43 5.95 6.32 11.47
CA TYR A 43 6.91 6.62 12.54
C TYR A 43 6.26 7.28 13.75
N ASN A 44 5.43 8.30 13.53
CA ASN A 44 4.74 9.00 14.62
C ASN A 44 3.47 8.27 15.07
N LYS A 45 2.96 7.34 14.25
CA LYS A 45 1.69 6.62 14.46
C LYS A 45 0.50 7.58 14.65
N ASN A 46 0.59 8.77 14.08
CA ASN A 46 -0.47 9.76 14.09
C ASN A 46 -1.23 9.66 12.77
N PHE A 47 -2.17 8.73 12.74
CA PHE A 47 -2.90 8.45 11.52
C PHE A 47 -3.80 9.62 11.10
N ALA A 48 -4.38 10.37 12.05
CA ALA A 48 -5.22 11.54 11.73
C ALA A 48 -4.47 12.60 10.91
N ASN A 49 -3.21 12.88 11.25
CA ASN A 49 -2.37 13.77 10.45
C ASN A 49 -2.08 13.20 9.05
N ALA A 50 -1.89 11.88 8.96
CA ALA A 50 -1.70 11.23 7.67
C ALA A 50 -2.96 11.28 6.80
N GLU A 51 -4.16 11.17 7.38
CA GLU A 51 -5.43 11.32 6.67
C GLU A 51 -5.57 12.74 6.10
N TRP A 52 -5.29 13.76 6.91
CA TRP A 52 -5.29 15.15 6.44
C TRP A 52 -4.30 15.36 5.28
N LEU A 53 -3.07 14.86 5.39
CA LEU A 53 -2.09 14.93 4.30
C LEU A 53 -2.53 14.16 3.05
N TYR A 54 -3.26 13.05 3.22
CA TYR A 54 -3.79 12.26 2.12
C TYR A 54 -4.91 13.00 1.38
N GLU A 55 -5.77 13.74 2.08
CA GLU A 55 -6.77 14.62 1.45
C GLU A 55 -6.11 15.63 0.51
N GLU A 56 -4.95 16.18 0.88
CA GLU A 56 -4.17 17.07 0.02
C GLU A 56 -3.65 16.37 -1.24
N VAL A 57 -3.21 15.12 -1.11
CA VAL A 57 -2.78 14.31 -2.25
C VAL A 57 -3.94 14.08 -3.23
N MET A 58 -5.13 13.76 -2.71
CA MET A 58 -6.31 13.54 -3.55
C MET A 58 -6.80 14.83 -4.20
N ALA A 59 -6.71 15.98 -3.51
CA ALA A 59 -7.01 17.27 -4.10
C ALA A 59 -6.06 17.62 -5.26
N ASP A 60 -4.75 17.35 -5.10
CA ASP A 60 -3.77 17.52 -6.19
C ASP A 60 -4.06 16.57 -7.35
N TYR A 61 -4.35 15.30 -7.08
CA TYR A 61 -4.70 14.30 -8.09
C TYR A 61 -5.88 14.76 -8.95
N HIS A 62 -7.02 15.06 -8.35
CA HIS A 62 -8.21 15.48 -9.10
C HIS A 62 -8.01 16.79 -9.86
N SER A 63 -7.28 17.76 -9.27
CA SER A 63 -6.94 19.02 -9.94
C SER A 63 -6.09 18.79 -11.19
N ARG A 64 -5.15 17.83 -11.17
CA ARG A 64 -4.25 17.53 -12.29
C ARG A 64 -4.95 16.70 -13.37
N GLU A 65 -5.79 15.75 -12.98
CA GLU A 65 -6.60 14.92 -13.87
C GLU A 65 -7.56 15.77 -14.72
N HIS A 66 -8.19 16.80 -14.15
CA HIS A 66 -9.09 17.70 -14.87
C HIS A 66 -8.40 18.75 -15.77
N LYS A 67 -7.08 18.97 -15.61
CA LYS A 67 -6.35 20.06 -16.28
C LYS A 67 -5.41 19.61 -17.40
N GLU A 68 -5.54 18.35 -17.85
CA GLU A 68 -4.69 17.74 -18.89
C GLU A 68 -3.17 17.88 -18.64
N ARG A 69 -2.74 18.08 -17.39
CA ARG A 69 -1.32 18.00 -17.06
C ARG A 69 -0.95 16.53 -16.98
N TYR A 70 -0.18 16.07 -17.95
CA TYR A 70 0.34 14.70 -17.95
C TYR A 70 1.08 14.41 -16.65
N PHE A 71 0.53 13.48 -15.86
CA PHE A 71 1.25 12.85 -14.78
C PHE A 71 2.46 12.11 -15.35
N THR A 72 3.59 12.22 -14.67
CA THR A 72 4.76 11.40 -15.00
C THR A 72 4.60 10.00 -14.41
N ASP A 73 5.32 9.01 -14.94
CA ASP A 73 5.37 7.66 -14.33
C ASP A 73 5.79 7.70 -12.85
N ALA A 74 6.61 8.70 -12.48
CA ALA A 74 7.02 8.94 -11.10
C ALA A 74 5.87 9.45 -10.22
N ASP A 75 4.98 10.29 -10.76
CA ASP A 75 3.77 10.73 -10.06
C ASP A 75 2.84 9.53 -9.79
N ASP A 76 2.58 8.71 -10.81
CA ASP A 76 1.72 7.53 -10.70
C ASP A 76 2.19 6.55 -9.63
N ARG A 77 3.50 6.32 -9.62
CA ARG A 77 4.16 5.50 -8.61
C ARG A 77 3.96 6.10 -7.22
N LEU A 78 4.17 7.41 -7.06
CA LEU A 78 4.02 8.07 -5.77
C LEU A 78 2.57 8.01 -5.26
N PHE A 79 1.56 8.20 -6.12
CA PHE A 79 0.16 8.03 -5.74
C PHE A 79 -0.10 6.61 -5.21
N ALA A 80 0.35 5.59 -5.93
CA ALA A 80 0.20 4.20 -5.50
C ALA A 80 0.96 3.91 -4.18
N MET A 81 2.18 4.45 -4.01
CA MET A 81 2.96 4.28 -2.78
C MET A 81 2.32 4.98 -1.57
N ILE A 82 1.74 6.17 -1.79
CA ILE A 82 1.00 6.91 -0.76
C ILE A 82 -0.21 6.09 -0.30
N VAL A 83 -1.02 5.62 -1.24
CA VAL A 83 -2.20 4.79 -0.93
C VAL A 83 -1.78 3.50 -0.23
N GLY A 84 -0.74 2.82 -0.73
CA GLY A 84 -0.19 1.62 -0.10
C GLY A 84 0.26 1.87 1.34
N THR A 85 0.82 3.06 1.63
CA THR A 85 1.18 3.51 2.98
C THR A 85 -0.05 3.69 3.85
N MET A 86 -1.10 4.35 3.34
CA MET A 86 -2.37 4.54 4.05
C MET A 86 -3.04 3.20 4.38
N VAL A 87 -3.05 2.23 3.44
CA VAL A 87 -3.58 0.87 3.70
C VAL A 87 -2.73 0.13 4.73
N ARG A 88 -1.40 0.20 4.63
CA ARG A 88 -0.48 -0.54 5.51
C ARG A 88 -0.54 -0.10 6.97
N TYR A 89 -0.61 1.21 7.19
CA TYR A 89 -0.49 1.82 8.51
C TYR A 89 -1.82 2.40 9.03
N ALA A 90 -2.94 2.05 8.37
CA ALA A 90 -4.27 2.36 8.87
C ALA A 90 -4.44 1.98 10.34
N SER A 91 -5.12 2.85 11.08
CA SER A 91 -5.40 2.65 12.50
C SER A 91 -6.29 1.42 12.77
N THR A 92 -7.12 1.05 11.80
CA THR A 92 -8.06 -0.07 11.87
C THR A 92 -8.14 -0.82 10.52
N PRO A 93 -8.55 -2.11 10.52
CA PRO A 93 -8.79 -2.86 9.28
C PRO A 93 -9.85 -2.20 8.38
N GLU A 94 -10.88 -1.60 8.95
CA GLU A 94 -11.92 -0.87 8.23
C GLU A 94 -11.35 0.36 7.50
N ARG A 95 -10.45 1.10 8.16
CA ARG A 95 -9.72 2.21 7.52
C ARG A 95 -8.81 1.69 6.41
N ALA A 96 -8.12 0.56 6.60
CA ALA A 96 -7.33 -0.05 5.54
C ALA A 96 -8.19 -0.38 4.31
N MET A 97 -9.39 -0.94 4.54
CA MET A 97 -10.35 -1.24 3.48
C MET A 97 -10.88 0.01 2.80
N HIS A 98 -11.12 1.09 3.55
CA HIS A 98 -11.53 2.38 3.00
C HIS A 98 -10.50 2.90 1.98
N TYR A 99 -9.20 2.97 2.34
CA TYR A 99 -8.16 3.45 1.43
C TYR A 99 -7.92 2.52 0.24
N ALA A 100 -8.03 1.21 0.43
CA ALA A 100 -8.01 0.26 -0.69
C ALA A 100 -9.20 0.49 -1.63
N THR A 101 -10.40 0.74 -1.11
CA THR A 101 -11.57 1.05 -1.95
C THR A 101 -11.37 2.32 -2.75
N LEU A 102 -10.80 3.37 -2.15
CA LEU A 102 -10.45 4.60 -2.87
C LEU A 102 -9.42 4.33 -3.97
N PHE A 103 -8.46 3.42 -3.75
CA PHE A 103 -7.50 3.03 -4.77
C PHE A 103 -8.18 2.51 -6.03
N TYR A 104 -9.08 1.54 -5.87
CA TYR A 104 -9.78 0.90 -6.99
C TYR A 104 -10.80 1.84 -7.64
N LYS A 105 -11.37 2.78 -6.88
CA LYS A 105 -12.37 3.74 -7.36
C LYS A 105 -11.78 4.90 -8.15
N ASN A 106 -10.68 5.48 -7.66
CA ASN A 106 -10.19 6.77 -8.15
C ASN A 106 -9.06 6.66 -9.17
N PHE A 107 -8.37 5.51 -9.22
CA PHE A 107 -7.24 5.31 -10.12
C PHE A 107 -7.58 4.29 -11.21
N ASP A 108 -7.00 4.50 -12.39
CA ASP A 108 -7.09 3.63 -13.56
C ASP A 108 -5.92 2.62 -13.62
N GLU A 109 -5.85 1.83 -14.69
CA GLU A 109 -4.82 0.79 -14.89
C GLU A 109 -3.39 1.31 -14.99
N ARG A 110 -3.22 2.59 -15.35
CA ARG A 110 -1.91 3.26 -15.42
C ARG A 110 -1.28 3.37 -14.03
N ILE A 111 -2.09 3.74 -13.04
CA ILE A 111 -1.68 3.76 -11.64
C ILE A 111 -1.82 2.36 -11.00
N ARG A 112 -2.88 1.62 -11.33
CA ARG A 112 -3.21 0.28 -10.78
C ARG A 112 -2.54 -0.87 -11.54
N THR A 113 -1.22 -0.85 -11.61
CA THR A 113 -0.49 -1.98 -12.19
C THR A 113 -0.64 -3.25 -11.31
N PRO A 114 -0.50 -4.46 -11.87
CA PRO A 114 -0.60 -5.70 -11.10
C PRO A 114 0.34 -5.77 -9.88
N SER A 115 1.56 -5.23 -9.99
CA SER A 115 2.49 -5.07 -8.87
C SER A 115 1.89 -4.25 -7.72
N ARG A 116 1.25 -3.13 -8.04
CA ARG A 116 0.70 -2.20 -7.05
C ARG A 116 -0.58 -2.76 -6.43
N GLU A 117 -1.44 -3.41 -7.22
CA GLU A 117 -2.61 -4.13 -6.69
C GLU A 117 -2.20 -5.26 -5.73
N LEU A 118 -1.14 -6.02 -6.05
CA LEU A 118 -0.61 -7.07 -5.16
C LEU A 118 -0.16 -6.50 -3.80
N VAL A 119 0.45 -5.31 -3.80
CA VAL A 119 0.81 -4.61 -2.55
C VAL A 119 -0.44 -4.26 -1.73
N ILE A 120 -1.50 -3.78 -2.36
CA ILE A 120 -2.78 -3.49 -1.68
C ILE A 120 -3.38 -4.74 -1.07
N PHE A 121 -3.49 -5.84 -1.83
CA PHE A 121 -3.97 -7.12 -1.30
C PHE A 121 -3.13 -7.62 -0.12
N THR A 122 -1.80 -7.56 -0.25
CA THR A 122 -0.86 -7.95 0.82
C THR A 122 -1.10 -7.13 2.09
N ASN A 123 -1.26 -5.81 1.95
CA ASN A 123 -1.47 -4.92 3.09
C ASN A 123 -2.85 -5.14 3.74
N LEU A 124 -3.90 -5.39 2.96
CA LEU A 124 -5.22 -5.72 3.48
C LEU A 124 -5.22 -7.02 4.28
N ILE A 125 -4.60 -8.09 3.75
CA ILE A 125 -4.48 -9.36 4.49
C ILE A 125 -3.69 -9.14 5.78
N PHE A 126 -2.60 -8.38 5.73
CA PHE A 126 -1.83 -8.05 6.93
C PHE A 126 -2.65 -7.30 7.98
N ALA A 127 -3.38 -6.26 7.58
CA ALA A 127 -4.18 -5.43 8.49
C ALA A 127 -5.22 -6.26 9.25
N HIS A 128 -5.95 -7.12 8.53
CA HIS A 128 -7.00 -7.96 9.12
C HIS A 128 -6.41 -9.12 9.93
N THR A 129 -5.32 -9.75 9.49
CA THR A 129 -4.71 -10.87 10.24
C THR A 129 -3.92 -10.44 11.47
N ASN A 130 -3.56 -9.16 11.60
CA ASN A 130 -2.95 -8.62 12.82
C ASN A 130 -3.96 -8.26 13.92
N GLN A 131 -5.25 -8.18 13.59
CA GLN A 131 -6.35 -8.05 14.56
C GLN A 131 -7.28 -9.26 14.41
N PRO A 132 -6.88 -10.45 14.86
CA PRO A 132 -7.47 -11.73 14.43
C PRO A 132 -8.83 -12.00 15.09
N THR A 133 -9.87 -11.28 14.69
CA THR A 133 -11.27 -11.64 14.96
C THR A 133 -11.79 -12.60 13.89
N PRO A 134 -12.85 -13.39 14.15
CA PRO A 134 -13.45 -14.26 13.13
C PRO A 134 -13.85 -13.47 11.86
N ASP A 135 -14.42 -12.28 12.02
CA ASP A 135 -14.82 -11.42 10.91
C ASP A 135 -13.61 -10.90 10.13
N ASN A 136 -12.55 -10.46 10.81
CA ASN A 136 -11.33 -10.01 10.14
C ASN A 136 -10.64 -11.17 9.39
N MET A 137 -10.62 -12.37 9.96
CA MET A 137 -10.09 -13.54 9.27
C MET A 137 -10.90 -13.90 8.04
N LYS A 138 -12.24 -13.79 8.12
CA LYS A 138 -13.13 -13.99 6.97
C LYS A 138 -12.84 -12.97 5.87
N ILE A 139 -12.70 -11.69 6.20
CA ILE A 139 -12.35 -10.65 5.23
C ILE A 139 -10.97 -10.91 4.62
N ALA A 140 -9.96 -11.26 5.42
CA ALA A 140 -8.64 -11.61 4.92
C ALA A 140 -8.68 -12.78 3.92
N LEU A 141 -9.53 -13.77 4.18
CA LEU A 141 -9.73 -14.91 3.28
C LEU A 141 -10.38 -14.48 1.96
N GLU A 142 -11.40 -13.61 2.01
CA GLU A 142 -12.04 -13.08 0.81
C GLU A 142 -11.06 -12.23 -0.02
N VAL A 143 -10.24 -11.40 0.62
CA VAL A 143 -9.16 -10.66 -0.08
C VAL A 143 -8.19 -11.63 -0.77
N TYR A 144 -7.79 -12.72 -0.10
CA TYR A 144 -6.93 -13.73 -0.72
C TYR A 144 -7.60 -14.38 -1.94
N LYS A 145 -8.88 -14.74 -1.85
CA LYS A 145 -9.63 -15.33 -2.96
C LYS A 145 -9.75 -14.37 -4.15
N ILE A 146 -10.00 -13.09 -3.90
CA ILE A 146 -10.02 -12.05 -4.94
C ILE A 146 -8.64 -11.98 -5.62
N ALA A 147 -7.55 -11.99 -4.85
CA ALA A 147 -6.20 -12.01 -5.40
C ALA A 147 -5.94 -13.24 -6.30
N LEU A 148 -6.44 -14.42 -5.94
CA LEU A 148 -6.38 -15.60 -6.80
C LEU A 148 -7.18 -15.43 -8.11
N GLN A 149 -8.38 -14.85 -8.03
CA GLN A 149 -9.24 -14.60 -9.20
C GLN A 149 -8.59 -13.63 -10.18
N VAL A 150 -7.90 -12.60 -9.67
CA VAL A 150 -7.11 -11.65 -10.49
C VAL A 150 -5.84 -12.30 -11.07
N GLY A 151 -5.49 -13.51 -10.64
CA GLY A 151 -4.43 -14.31 -11.23
C GLY A 151 -3.05 -14.07 -10.62
N VAL A 152 -2.96 -13.73 -9.32
CA VAL A 152 -1.68 -13.41 -8.65
C VAL A 152 -0.56 -14.42 -8.93
N TYR A 153 -0.87 -15.72 -8.96
CA TYR A 153 0.10 -16.79 -9.24
C TYR A 153 0.15 -17.26 -10.70
N LYS A 154 -0.73 -16.75 -11.57
CA LYS A 154 -0.84 -17.12 -12.98
C LYS A 154 -0.08 -16.18 -13.91
N HIS A 155 0.07 -14.92 -13.51
CA HIS A 155 0.87 -13.96 -14.28
C HIS A 155 2.36 -14.29 -14.21
N ASP A 156 3.11 -13.87 -15.23
CA ASP A 156 4.57 -13.93 -15.22
C ASP A 156 5.11 -13.18 -13.97
N PRO A 157 5.93 -13.81 -13.12
CA PRO A 157 6.52 -13.15 -11.95
C PRO A 157 7.18 -11.80 -12.24
N ALA A 158 7.70 -11.60 -13.46
CA ALA A 158 8.29 -10.34 -13.89
C ALA A 158 7.31 -9.15 -13.84
N ILE A 159 6.01 -9.38 -14.01
CA ILE A 159 4.99 -8.31 -13.96
C ILE A 159 4.88 -7.64 -12.59
N TYR A 160 5.31 -8.35 -11.54
CA TYR A 160 5.30 -7.83 -10.17
C TYR A 160 6.61 -7.13 -9.81
N MET A 161 7.67 -7.30 -10.60
CA MET A 161 8.97 -6.69 -10.37
C MET A 161 8.93 -5.25 -10.88
N ASP A 162 8.70 -4.30 -9.97
CA ASP A 162 8.88 -2.89 -10.27
C ASP A 162 10.39 -2.57 -10.26
N SER A 163 11.01 -2.60 -11.44
CA SER A 163 12.45 -2.36 -11.67
C SER A 163 12.95 -1.01 -11.16
N SER A 164 12.05 -0.11 -10.78
CA SER A 164 12.36 1.21 -10.22
C SER A 164 12.44 1.24 -8.69
N VAL A 165 12.14 0.12 -8.02
CA VAL A 165 12.41 -0.09 -6.59
C VAL A 165 13.79 -0.73 -6.50
N GLY A 166 14.80 0.03 -6.08
CA GLY A 166 16.19 -0.45 -6.00
C GLY A 166 16.29 -1.84 -5.37
N HIS A 167 17.26 -2.63 -5.81
CA HIS A 167 17.51 -4.08 -5.64
C HIS A 167 17.39 -4.73 -4.24
N SER A 168 16.71 -4.11 -3.27
CA SER A 168 16.67 -4.51 -1.86
C SER A 168 15.34 -5.12 -1.40
N PHE A 169 14.37 -5.34 -2.30
CA PHE A 169 13.07 -5.89 -1.91
C PHE A 169 12.94 -7.36 -2.31
N SER A 170 12.47 -8.15 -1.34
CA SER A 170 11.99 -9.51 -1.52
C SER A 170 10.92 -9.58 -2.60
N ASN A 171 10.89 -10.66 -3.37
CA ASN A 171 9.90 -10.95 -4.40
C ASN A 171 8.47 -10.66 -3.88
N PRO A 172 7.70 -9.73 -4.49
CA PRO A 172 6.37 -9.36 -4.00
C PRO A 172 5.41 -10.55 -3.85
N ILE A 173 5.51 -11.56 -4.72
CA ILE A 173 4.73 -12.80 -4.61
C ILE A 173 5.11 -13.58 -3.34
N GLU A 174 6.39 -13.62 -2.98
CA GLU A 174 6.85 -14.30 -1.75
C GLU A 174 6.35 -13.58 -0.50
N VAL A 175 6.33 -12.25 -0.51
CA VAL A 175 5.77 -11.44 0.59
C VAL A 175 4.28 -11.71 0.72
N PHE A 176 3.53 -11.64 -0.38
CA PHE A 176 2.10 -11.97 -0.41
C PHE A 176 1.84 -13.38 0.13
N THR A 177 2.61 -14.36 -0.35
CA THR A 177 2.50 -15.76 0.09
C THR A 177 2.78 -15.89 1.58
N THR A 178 3.80 -15.22 2.09
CA THR A 178 4.20 -15.27 3.51
C THR A 178 3.15 -14.64 4.42
N VAL A 179 2.64 -13.46 4.06
CA VAL A 179 1.58 -12.77 4.82
C VAL A 179 0.31 -13.61 4.85
N SER A 180 -0.01 -14.28 3.74
CA SER A 180 -1.22 -15.09 3.61
C SER A 180 -1.21 -16.39 4.41
N LYS A 181 -0.03 -16.89 4.83
CA LYS A 181 0.05 -18.12 5.64
C LYS A 181 -0.82 -18.07 6.90
N LYS A 182 -0.95 -16.89 7.52
CA LYS A 182 -1.77 -16.72 8.73
C LYS A 182 -3.23 -17.09 8.51
N VAL A 183 -3.83 -16.61 7.41
CA VAL A 183 -5.24 -16.89 7.11
C VAL A 183 -5.46 -18.33 6.66
N LEU A 184 -4.52 -18.89 5.90
CA LEU A 184 -4.58 -20.29 5.46
C LEU A 184 -4.51 -21.26 6.66
N LEU A 185 -3.60 -21.01 7.61
CA LEU A 185 -3.50 -21.79 8.83
C LEU A 185 -4.76 -21.68 9.69
N TYR A 186 -5.34 -20.48 9.81
CA TYR A 186 -6.57 -20.26 10.57
C TYR A 186 -7.73 -21.13 10.07
N TYR A 187 -7.90 -21.24 8.74
CA TYR A 187 -8.96 -22.04 8.12
C TYR A 187 -8.56 -23.47 7.75
N ASN A 188 -7.32 -23.89 8.07
CA ASN A 188 -6.76 -25.19 7.66
C ASN A 188 -6.88 -25.43 6.14
N LEU A 189 -6.55 -24.39 5.35
CA LEU A 189 -6.59 -24.39 3.88
C LEU A 189 -5.18 -24.43 3.30
N PHE A 190 -5.07 -24.94 2.07
CA PHE A 190 -3.86 -24.98 1.27
C PHE A 190 -4.15 -24.46 -0.14
N LEU A 191 -3.14 -23.90 -0.79
CA LEU A 191 -3.23 -23.52 -2.19
C LEU A 191 -3.13 -24.79 -3.06
N SER A 192 -4.00 -24.91 -4.06
CA SER A 192 -3.97 -26.02 -5.02
C SER A 192 -2.63 -26.10 -5.75
N PRO A 193 -2.23 -27.28 -6.28
CA PRO A 193 -0.96 -27.43 -7.00
C PRO A 193 -0.80 -26.48 -8.20
N ASP A 194 -1.90 -26.21 -8.90
CA ASP A 194 -2.00 -25.27 -10.03
C ASP A 194 -2.19 -23.80 -9.60
N LYS A 195 -2.25 -23.55 -8.28
CA LYS A 195 -2.34 -22.23 -7.63
C LYS A 195 -3.55 -21.40 -7.99
N THR A 196 -4.65 -22.05 -8.36
CA THR A 196 -5.88 -21.39 -8.80
C THR A 196 -6.94 -21.29 -7.71
N GLU A 197 -6.90 -22.16 -6.72
CA GLU A 197 -7.94 -22.25 -5.69
C GLU A 197 -7.41 -22.69 -4.33
N LEU A 198 -8.25 -22.56 -3.31
CA LEU A 198 -7.97 -23.02 -1.96
C LEU A 198 -8.68 -24.34 -1.70
N VAL A 199 -7.91 -25.34 -1.29
CA VAL A 199 -8.41 -26.67 -0.93
C VAL A 199 -8.29 -26.90 0.57
N PRO A 200 -9.26 -27.59 1.21
CA PRO A 200 -9.12 -27.98 2.60
C PRO A 200 -7.94 -28.94 2.77
N SER A 201 -7.29 -28.89 3.93
CA SER A 201 -6.34 -29.94 4.29
C SER A 201 -7.05 -31.28 4.26
N SER A 202 -6.65 -32.19 3.38
CA SER A 202 -7.05 -33.58 3.40
C SER A 202 -6.39 -34.32 4.58
N ARG A 203 -6.63 -33.84 5.80
CA ARG A 203 -6.57 -34.68 7.01
C ARG A 203 -7.96 -35.28 7.20
N THR A 204 -8.42 -36.04 6.20
CA THR A 204 -9.38 -37.10 6.46
C THR A 204 -8.72 -38.05 7.44
N PHE A 205 -9.12 -37.95 8.71
CA PHE A 205 -8.95 -39.04 9.66
C PHE A 205 -9.55 -40.29 9.02
N SER A 206 -8.68 -41.23 8.66
CA SER A 206 -9.08 -42.63 8.61
C SER A 206 -9.54 -42.99 10.02
N ARG A 207 -10.85 -43.19 10.20
CA ARG A 207 -11.41 -43.93 11.32
C ARG A 207 -12.02 -45.20 10.77
#